data_AF-A0A146K4I1-F1
#
_entry.id   AF-A0A146K4I1-F1
#
_cell.length_a   1.000
_cell.length_b   1.000
_cell.length_c   1.000
_cell.angle_alpha   90.00
_cell.angle_beta   90.00
_cell.angle_gamma   90.00
#
_symmetry.space_group_name_H-M   'P 1'
#
loop_
_entity.id
_entity.type
_entity.pdbx_description
1 polymer ?
#
loop_
_entity_poly.entity_id
_entity_poly.type
_entity_poly.pdbx_seq_one_letter_code
_entity_poly.pdbx_strand_id
1 'polypeptide(L)'
;IKVEDSDKAINIPNLCEYHILVLKNLKQIEAQAFFEYKNILILKAPDLEQIDKEGIHQCFSLTHIIAPKLQSFGYTSMGLNRSIRSIVSNVITLQEWAFIHCTGLLYVQMNQVEVINCNCFRCCYSLQSG
;
A
#
# COMPACT_ATOMS: atom_id res chain seq x y z
N ILE A 1 -0.15 18.49 8.39
CA ILE A 1 -0.86 17.29 7.87
C ILE A 1 -2.17 17.77 7.29
N LYS A 2 -2.39 17.61 5.99
CA LYS A 2 -3.63 17.99 5.29
C LYS A 2 -4.51 16.77 5.05
N VAL A 3 -5.83 16.94 4.97
CA VAL A 3 -6.76 15.88 4.58
C VAL A 3 -7.28 16.19 3.18
N GLU A 4 -7.20 15.24 2.27
CA GLU A 4 -7.66 15.36 0.89
C GLU A 4 -8.66 14.25 0.58
N ASP A 5 -9.83 14.65 0.07
CA ASP A 5 -10.89 13.75 -0.38
C ASP A 5 -10.87 13.66 -1.92
N SER A 6 -10.99 12.45 -2.47
CA SER A 6 -11.10 12.23 -3.91
C SER A 6 -11.86 10.95 -4.24
N ASP A 7 -12.52 10.92 -5.40
CA ASP A 7 -13.12 9.71 -5.98
C ASP A 7 -12.18 8.99 -6.97
N LYS A 8 -11.03 9.58 -7.31
CA LYS A 8 -10.03 9.01 -8.23
C LYS A 8 -8.63 9.07 -7.61
N ALA A 9 -7.72 8.20 -8.05
CA ALA A 9 -6.30 8.36 -7.77
C ALA A 9 -5.80 9.64 -8.49
N ILE A 10 -5.79 10.78 -7.80
CA ILE A 10 -5.46 12.07 -8.40
C ILE A 10 -3.95 12.18 -8.59
N ASN A 11 -3.59 12.92 -9.65
CA ASN A 11 -2.29 13.56 -9.77
C ASN A 11 -2.10 14.63 -8.67
N ILE A 12 -1.81 14.24 -7.42
CA ILE A 12 -1.59 15.18 -6.32
C ILE A 12 -0.27 15.89 -6.62
N PRO A 13 -0.25 17.23 -6.79
CA PRO A 13 0.99 17.93 -7.09
C PRO A 13 2.02 17.67 -5.98
N ASN A 14 3.29 17.73 -6.35
CA ASN A 14 4.43 17.57 -5.44
C ASN A 14 4.43 18.71 -4.41
N LEU A 15 3.62 18.55 -3.35
CA LEU A 15 3.41 19.53 -2.28
C LEU A 15 4.38 19.25 -1.12
N CYS A 16 4.96 20.27 -0.51
CA CYS A 16 5.95 20.11 0.56
C CYS A 16 5.40 19.59 1.91
N GLU A 17 4.13 19.20 1.99
CA GLU A 17 3.46 18.83 3.24
C GLU A 17 2.99 17.37 3.22
N TYR A 18 2.79 16.76 4.39
CA TYR A 18 2.22 15.41 4.50
C TYR A 18 0.69 15.41 4.44
N HIS A 19 0.11 14.41 3.78
CA HIS A 19 -1.34 14.31 3.53
C HIS A 19 -1.96 12.99 4.03
N ILE A 20 -3.20 13.08 4.51
CA ILE A 20 -4.12 11.96 4.68
C ILE A 20 -5.01 11.96 3.44
N LEU A 21 -4.86 10.94 2.59
CA LEU A 21 -5.65 10.78 1.38
C LEU A 21 -6.86 9.88 1.65
N VAL A 22 -8.05 10.34 1.29
CA VAL A 22 -9.31 9.63 1.49
C VAL A 22 -9.98 9.37 0.13
N LEU A 23 -10.09 8.10 -0.22
CA LEU A 23 -10.63 7.61 -1.50
C LEU A 23 -11.90 6.80 -1.25
N LYS A 24 -13.04 7.49 -1.07
CA LYS A 24 -14.26 6.91 -0.46
C LYS A 24 -14.86 5.77 -1.29
N ASN A 25 -14.87 5.91 -2.61
CA ASN A 25 -15.54 4.99 -3.53
C ASN A 25 -14.57 4.25 -4.47
N LEU A 26 -13.26 4.37 -4.25
CA LEU A 26 -12.27 3.81 -5.14
C LEU A 26 -12.16 2.31 -4.94
N LYS A 27 -12.47 1.54 -5.98
CA LYS A 27 -12.37 0.07 -5.99
C LYS A 27 -10.98 -0.46 -6.27
N GLN A 28 -10.22 0.27 -7.09
CA GLN A 28 -8.94 -0.18 -7.61
C GLN A 28 -7.97 0.97 -7.68
N ILE A 29 -6.74 0.74 -7.24
CA ILE A 29 -5.60 1.60 -7.53
C ILE A 29 -4.93 1.02 -8.77
N GLU A 30 -5.04 1.76 -9.88
CA GLU A 30 -4.44 1.37 -11.16
C GLU A 30 -2.92 1.35 -11.10
N ALA A 31 -2.30 0.76 -12.13
CA ALA A 31 -0.86 0.62 -12.21
C ALA A 31 -0.17 1.99 -12.10
N GLN A 32 0.85 2.06 -11.23
CA GLN A 32 1.67 3.26 -10.99
C GLN A 32 0.90 4.52 -10.52
N ALA A 33 -0.38 4.41 -10.13
CA ALA A 33 -1.21 5.57 -9.82
C ALA A 33 -0.64 6.48 -8.70
N PHE A 34 0.07 5.89 -7.72
CA PHE A 34 0.79 6.62 -6.67
C PHE A 34 2.30 6.34 -6.67
N PHE A 35 2.88 6.01 -7.83
CA PHE A 35 4.31 5.77 -7.94
C PHE A 35 5.11 6.98 -7.45
N GLU A 36 6.01 6.78 -6.47
CA GLU A 36 6.84 7.83 -5.86
C GLU A 36 6.08 8.99 -5.18
N TYR A 37 4.84 8.76 -4.71
CA TYR A 37 4.11 9.77 -3.93
C TYR A 37 4.70 9.91 -2.53
N LYS A 38 5.68 10.80 -2.40
CA LYS A 38 6.52 10.97 -1.19
C LYS A 38 5.79 11.58 0.00
N ASN A 39 4.59 12.10 -0.18
CA ASN A 39 3.92 12.94 0.81
C ASN A 39 2.61 12.36 1.37
N ILE A 40 2.17 11.20 0.89
CA ILE A 40 1.03 10.50 1.50
C ILE A 40 1.49 9.87 2.82
N LEU A 41 0.90 10.29 3.93
CA LEU A 41 1.17 9.76 5.26
C LEU A 41 0.22 8.61 5.62
N ILE A 42 -1.06 8.77 5.27
CA ILE A 42 -2.13 7.81 5.55
C ILE A 42 -3.03 7.73 4.31
N LEU A 43 -3.34 6.50 3.87
CA LEU A 43 -4.35 6.24 2.85
C LEU A 43 -5.60 5.61 3.49
N LYS A 44 -6.76 6.21 3.27
CA LYS A 44 -8.07 5.68 3.69
C LYS A 44 -8.90 5.39 2.45
N ALA A 45 -9.16 4.11 2.17
CA ALA A 45 -9.92 3.71 0.99
C ALA A 45 -10.87 2.56 1.38
N PRO A 46 -12.04 2.86 1.95
CA PRO A 46 -12.91 1.85 2.57
C PRO A 46 -13.44 0.81 1.58
N ASP A 47 -13.55 1.19 0.30
CA ASP A 47 -14.05 0.34 -0.78
C ASP A 47 -12.95 -0.25 -1.69
N LEU A 48 -11.68 -0.01 -1.37
CA LEU A 48 -10.56 -0.49 -2.16
C LEU A 48 -10.44 -2.01 -2.05
N GLU A 49 -10.44 -2.67 -3.20
CA GLU A 49 -10.39 -4.13 -3.36
C GLU A 49 -9.06 -4.60 -3.96
N GLN A 50 -8.42 -3.78 -4.80
CA GLN A 50 -7.21 -4.16 -5.55
C GLN A 50 -6.20 -3.02 -5.68
N ILE A 51 -4.92 -3.36 -5.56
CA ILE A 51 -3.80 -2.47 -5.95
C ILE A 51 -3.03 -3.16 -7.07
N ASP A 52 -2.96 -2.52 -8.23
CA ASP A 52 -2.26 -3.05 -9.39
C ASP A 52 -0.75 -2.89 -9.31
N LYS A 53 -0.07 -3.30 -10.39
CA LYS A 53 1.37 -3.22 -10.57
C LYS A 53 1.88 -1.84 -10.16
N GLU A 54 2.79 -1.83 -9.19
CA GLU A 54 3.45 -0.61 -8.69
C GLU A 54 2.48 0.51 -8.23
N GLY A 55 1.21 0.19 -7.94
CA GLY A 55 0.16 1.17 -7.67
C GLY A 55 0.44 2.12 -6.49
N ILE A 56 1.15 1.65 -5.47
CA ILE A 56 1.62 2.44 -4.31
C ILE A 56 3.12 2.16 -4.09
N HIS A 57 3.91 2.20 -5.16
CA HIS A 57 5.34 1.94 -5.09
C HIS A 57 6.12 3.18 -4.61
N GLN A 58 7.13 3.00 -3.75
CA GLN A 58 8.01 4.08 -3.26
C GLN A 58 7.30 5.27 -2.59
N CYS A 59 6.16 5.04 -1.92
CA CYS A 59 5.53 6.05 -1.07
C CYS A 59 6.25 6.11 0.30
N PHE A 60 7.43 6.73 0.34
CA PHE A 60 8.33 6.65 1.50
C PHE A 60 7.77 7.18 2.82
N SER A 61 6.76 8.04 2.77
CA SER A 61 6.13 8.60 3.98
C SER A 61 4.86 7.87 4.40
N LEU A 62 4.41 6.88 3.62
CA LEU A 62 3.19 6.14 3.91
C LEU A 62 3.40 5.28 5.15
N THR A 63 2.62 5.55 6.19
CA THR A 63 2.68 4.85 7.47
C THR A 63 1.53 3.87 7.67
N HIS A 64 0.36 4.19 7.11
CA HIS A 64 -0.88 3.42 7.32
C HIS A 64 -1.72 3.35 6.04
N ILE A 65 -2.32 2.18 5.81
CA ILE A 65 -3.39 1.96 4.84
C ILE A 65 -4.60 1.44 5.60
N ILE A 66 -5.75 2.08 5.41
CA ILE A 66 -7.04 1.68 5.97
C ILE A 66 -7.93 1.30 4.80
N ALA A 67 -7.91 0.02 4.44
CA ALA A 67 -8.64 -0.55 3.30
C ALA A 67 -9.18 -1.96 3.67
N PRO A 68 -10.31 -2.04 4.40
CA PRO A 68 -10.80 -3.30 4.98
C PRO A 68 -11.28 -4.32 3.92
N LYS A 69 -11.57 -3.87 2.70
CA LYS A 69 -12.00 -4.71 1.57
C LYS A 69 -10.85 -5.11 0.65
N LEU A 70 -9.61 -4.71 0.94
CA LEU A 70 -8.46 -4.96 0.07
C LEU A 70 -8.16 -6.46 0.03
N GLN A 71 -8.21 -7.04 -1.17
CA GLN A 71 -8.13 -8.48 -1.42
C GLN A 71 -6.93 -8.89 -2.27
N SER A 72 -6.34 -7.99 -3.05
CA SER A 72 -5.24 -8.35 -3.96
C SER A 72 -4.14 -7.28 -4.06
N PHE A 73 -2.90 -7.76 -4.14
CA PHE A 73 -1.72 -6.95 -4.40
C PHE A 73 -1.04 -7.41 -5.69
N GLY A 74 -0.90 -6.49 -6.64
CA GLY A 74 -0.20 -6.69 -7.89
C GLY A 74 1.33 -6.73 -7.74
N TYR A 75 2.01 -7.00 -8.86
CA TYR A 75 3.46 -7.05 -8.96
C TYR A 75 4.09 -5.78 -8.38
N THR A 76 4.99 -5.91 -7.40
CA THR A 76 5.66 -4.77 -6.70
C THR A 76 4.73 -3.64 -6.24
N SER A 77 3.42 -3.90 -6.10
CA SER A 77 2.36 -2.91 -5.85
C SER A 77 2.60 -2.02 -4.64
N MET A 78 3.21 -2.58 -3.59
CA MET A 78 3.54 -1.93 -2.33
C MET A 78 5.05 -1.90 -2.08
N GLY A 79 5.89 -2.07 -3.11
CA GLY A 79 7.34 -2.11 -2.96
C GLY A 79 7.95 -0.80 -2.47
N LEU A 80 9.07 -0.91 -1.74
CA LEU A 80 9.89 0.21 -1.25
C LEU A 80 9.16 1.20 -0.31
N ASN A 81 8.02 0.82 0.28
CA ASN A 81 7.36 1.61 1.32
C ASN A 81 8.10 1.45 2.65
N ARG A 82 9.05 2.34 2.93
CA ARG A 82 9.98 2.20 4.07
C ARG A 82 9.40 2.62 5.42
N SER A 83 8.30 3.39 5.44
CA SER A 83 7.68 3.88 6.67
C SER A 83 6.48 3.07 7.14
N ILE A 84 5.95 2.17 6.30
CA ILE A 84 4.80 1.35 6.67
C ILE A 84 5.22 0.35 7.76
N ARG A 85 4.43 0.27 8.84
CA ARG A 85 4.77 -0.55 10.01
C ARG A 85 4.00 -1.86 10.06
N SER A 86 2.76 -1.85 9.60
CA SER A 86 1.92 -3.03 9.64
C SER A 86 1.00 -3.09 8.43
N ILE A 87 0.72 -4.30 7.97
CA ILE A 87 -0.34 -4.58 7.00
C ILE A 87 -1.33 -5.51 7.67
N VAL A 88 -2.60 -5.10 7.73
CA VAL A 88 -3.71 -5.93 8.19
C VAL A 88 -4.74 -5.94 7.08
N SER A 89 -4.98 -7.12 6.50
CA SER A 89 -5.81 -7.26 5.30
C SER A 89 -6.44 -8.65 5.24
N ASN A 90 -7.60 -8.76 4.58
CA ASN A 90 -8.21 -10.04 4.20
C ASN A 90 -7.77 -10.45 2.79
N VAL A 91 -6.53 -10.14 2.43
CA VAL A 91 -5.94 -10.45 1.12
C VAL A 91 -6.00 -11.94 0.83
N ILE A 92 -6.33 -12.28 -0.42
CA ILE A 92 -6.38 -13.64 -0.96
C ILE A 92 -5.06 -13.95 -1.69
N THR A 93 -4.56 -12.99 -2.48
CA THR A 93 -3.41 -13.19 -3.38
C THR A 93 -2.40 -12.05 -3.31
N LEU A 94 -1.12 -12.41 -3.16
CA LEU A 94 0.02 -11.51 -3.31
C LEU A 94 0.82 -11.91 -4.55
N GLN A 95 0.94 -11.01 -5.52
CA GLN A 95 1.81 -11.18 -6.68
C GLN A 95 3.28 -10.99 -6.32
N GLU A 96 4.17 -11.41 -7.21
CA GLU A 96 5.61 -11.40 -6.97
C GLU A 96 6.10 -10.02 -6.50
N TRP A 97 6.98 -10.05 -5.50
CA TRP A 97 7.59 -8.84 -4.93
C TRP A 97 6.62 -7.77 -4.38
N ALA A 98 5.35 -8.11 -4.09
CA ALA A 98 4.32 -7.14 -3.65
C ALA A 98 4.80 -6.14 -2.59
N PHE A 99 5.55 -6.58 -1.57
CA PHE A 99 6.10 -5.76 -0.49
C PHE A 99 7.65 -5.72 -0.48
N ILE A 100 8.30 -5.89 -1.64
CA ILE A 100 9.76 -5.90 -1.72
C ILE A 100 10.37 -4.62 -1.11
N HIS A 101 11.41 -4.77 -0.29
CA HIS A 101 12.12 -3.65 0.36
C HIS A 101 11.23 -2.74 1.24
N CYS A 102 10.13 -3.26 1.81
CA CYS A 102 9.41 -2.58 2.88
C CYS A 102 10.16 -2.69 4.21
N THR A 103 11.30 -1.99 4.32
CA THR A 103 12.25 -2.14 5.42
C THR A 103 11.70 -1.73 6.78
N GLY A 104 10.65 -0.91 6.83
CA GLY A 104 9.99 -0.50 8.09
C GLY A 104 8.87 -1.43 8.55
N LEU A 105 8.47 -2.41 7.71
CA LEU A 105 7.37 -3.32 7.98
C LEU A 105 7.74 -4.26 9.12
N LEU A 106 7.01 -4.18 10.22
CA LEU A 106 7.22 -4.96 11.44
C LEU A 106 6.31 -6.19 11.50
N TYR A 107 5.06 -6.03 11.06
CA TYR A 107 4.02 -7.03 11.23
C TYR A 107 3.11 -7.15 10.01
N VAL A 108 2.69 -8.37 9.69
CA VAL A 108 1.73 -8.67 8.62
C VAL A 108 0.68 -9.63 9.16
N GLN A 109 -0.59 -9.27 9.01
CA GLN A 109 -1.74 -10.13 9.31
C GLN A 109 -2.59 -10.30 8.05
N MET A 110 -2.70 -11.54 7.59
CA MET A 110 -3.43 -11.92 6.39
C MET A 110 -4.25 -13.19 6.66
N ASN A 111 -5.48 -13.03 7.14
CA ASN A 111 -6.26 -14.16 7.66
C ASN A 111 -6.90 -15.04 6.58
N GLN A 112 -6.89 -14.61 5.31
CA GLN A 112 -7.57 -15.27 4.19
C GLN A 112 -6.62 -15.54 3.01
N VAL A 113 -5.29 -15.44 3.23
CA VAL A 113 -4.32 -15.57 2.14
C VAL A 113 -4.23 -17.01 1.67
N GLU A 114 -4.41 -17.20 0.36
CA GLU A 114 -4.30 -18.51 -0.29
C GLU A 114 -2.99 -18.59 -1.09
N VAL A 115 -2.58 -17.47 -1.71
CA VAL A 115 -1.42 -17.45 -2.61
C VAL A 115 -0.45 -16.33 -2.21
N ILE A 116 0.79 -16.72 -1.89
CA ILE A 116 1.94 -15.83 -1.71
C ILE A 116 3.00 -16.20 -2.76
N ASN A 117 3.16 -15.36 -3.77
CA ASN A 117 4.15 -15.61 -4.82
C ASN A 117 5.59 -15.34 -4.36
N CYS A 118 6.54 -15.64 -5.24
CA CYS A 118 7.97 -15.48 -4.97
C CYS A 118 8.33 -14.09 -4.44
N ASN A 119 9.17 -14.05 -3.40
CA ASN A 119 9.81 -12.84 -2.90
C ASN A 119 8.87 -11.71 -2.44
N CYS A 120 7.60 -11.98 -2.12
CA CYS A 120 6.64 -10.95 -1.68
C CYS A 120 7.18 -10.05 -0.57
N PHE A 121 7.94 -10.59 0.38
CA PHE A 121 8.53 -9.86 1.50
C PHE A 121 10.07 -9.79 1.45
N ARG A 122 10.65 -9.90 0.24
CA ARG A 122 12.11 -9.84 0.07
C ARG A 122 12.64 -8.49 0.59
N CYS A 123 13.71 -8.54 1.39
CA CYS A 123 14.34 -7.36 2.00
C CYS A 123 13.44 -6.57 2.98
N CYS A 124 12.40 -7.20 3.55
CA CYS A 124 11.66 -6.67 4.69
C CYS A 124 12.41 -6.97 6.00
N TYR A 125 13.56 -6.33 6.22
CA TYR A 125 14.48 -6.71 7.31
C TYR A 125 13.94 -6.53 8.72
N SER A 126 12.93 -5.67 8.91
CA SER A 126 12.29 -5.45 10.22
C SER A 126 11.10 -6.39 10.46
N LEU A 127 10.72 -7.21 9.48
CA LEU A 127 9.55 -8.08 9.57
C LEU A 127 9.83 -9.15 10.63
N GLN A 128 9.04 -9.12 11.70
CA GLN A 128 9.16 -10.09 12.77
C GLN A 128 8.43 -11.36 12.38
N SER A 129 9.08 -12.51 12.56
CA SER A 129 8.39 -13.80 12.58
C SER A 129 7.62 -13.89 13.90
N GLY A 130 6.30 -13.99 13.82
CA GLY A 130 5.47 -14.41 14.95
C GLY A 130 5.65 -15.89 15.28
#